data_AF-A0A939KUS1-F1
#
_entry.id   AF-A0A939KUS1-F1
#
_cell.length_a   1.000
_cell.length_b   1.000
_cell.length_c   1.000
_cell.angle_alpha   90.00
_cell.angle_beta   90.00
_cell.angle_gamma   90.00
#
_symmetry.space_group_name_H-M   'P 1'
#
loop_
_entity.id
_entity.type
_entity.pdbx_description
1 polymer ?
#
loop_
_entity_poly.entity_id
_entity_poly.type
_entity_poly.pdbx_seq_one_letter_code
_entity_poly.pdbx_strand_id
1 'polypeptide(L)'
;MLERQESNLTLSRENKRQYWKTLLNAFLDCHQNPLNQSLHLISTQLRLWAVLSLISLGSNYATIAIGTLYVLSLWGKLPTRMWVITTVAMAILVYLAIAIHPSLAIALLALPVSYGLQGAAHLLTGEVTYQSTYMGQGNWLWHWLQHSYYLLPLVLAPIASTKFTLLTCFVAHDTVMDTKLKLDRDLQDLNTIRD
;
A
#
# COMPACT_ATOMS: atom_id res chain seq x y z
N MET A 1 -10.77 10.16 -37.89
CA MET A 1 -10.21 11.03 -36.81
C MET A 1 -10.58 10.52 -35.42
N LEU A 2 -11.86 10.14 -35.20
CA LEU A 2 -12.34 9.56 -33.93
C LEU A 2 -11.66 8.22 -33.57
N GLU A 3 -11.53 7.27 -34.50
CA GLU A 3 -10.87 5.97 -34.23
C GLU A 3 -9.40 6.10 -33.78
N ARG A 4 -8.69 7.12 -34.28
CA ARG A 4 -7.29 7.40 -33.90
C ARG A 4 -7.20 8.00 -32.49
N GLN A 5 -8.21 8.77 -32.07
CA GLN A 5 -8.29 9.30 -30.70
C GLN A 5 -8.67 8.20 -29.70
N GLU A 6 -9.59 7.31 -30.05
CA GLU A 6 -9.96 6.17 -29.22
C GLU A 6 -8.80 5.18 -29.03
N SER A 7 -8.09 4.84 -30.11
CA SER A 7 -6.88 4.00 -30.06
C SER A 7 -5.78 4.59 -29.17
N ASN A 8 -5.55 5.91 -29.24
CA ASN A 8 -4.56 6.56 -28.38
C ASN A 8 -5.00 6.62 -26.90
N LEU A 9 -6.31 6.77 -26.64
CA LEU A 9 -6.86 6.78 -25.28
C LEU A 9 -6.82 5.39 -24.64
N THR A 10 -7.07 4.32 -25.38
CA THR A 10 -6.96 2.94 -24.88
C THR A 10 -5.52 2.59 -24.57
N LEU A 11 -4.57 2.87 -25.46
CA LEU A 11 -3.13 2.69 -25.23
C LEU A 11 -2.64 3.46 -23.99
N SER A 12 -3.08 4.71 -23.81
CA SER A 12 -2.73 5.51 -22.63
C SER A 12 -3.25 4.90 -21.33
N ARG A 13 -4.50 4.41 -21.33
CA ARG A 13 -5.12 3.75 -20.16
C ARG A 13 -4.44 2.44 -19.82
N GLU A 14 -4.07 1.66 -20.83
CA GLU A 14 -3.38 0.37 -20.66
C GLU A 14 -1.99 0.55 -20.06
N ASN A 15 -1.21 1.51 -20.57
CA ASN A 15 0.10 1.85 -20.02
C ASN A 15 0.04 2.27 -18.54
N LYS A 16 -0.95 3.07 -18.16
CA LYS A 16 -1.16 3.48 -16.76
C LYS A 16 -1.51 2.30 -15.86
N ARG A 17 -2.38 1.41 -16.34
CA ARG A 17 -2.77 0.20 -15.61
C ARG A 17 -1.57 -0.72 -15.41
N GLN A 18 -0.75 -0.87 -16.44
CA GLN A 18 0.46 -1.70 -16.38
C GLN A 18 1.48 -1.11 -15.40
N TYR A 19 1.69 0.20 -15.44
CA TYR A 19 2.58 0.89 -14.50
C TYR A 19 2.15 0.70 -13.04
N TRP A 20 0.86 0.90 -12.74
CA TRP A 20 0.32 0.65 -11.39
C TRP A 20 0.54 -0.80 -10.95
N LYS A 21 0.29 -1.78 -11.84
CA LYS A 21 0.53 -3.19 -11.53
C LYS A 21 2.00 -3.48 -11.22
N THR A 22 2.92 -2.91 -11.99
CA THR A 22 4.37 -3.06 -11.74
C THR A 22 4.76 -2.52 -10.37
N LEU A 23 4.27 -1.32 -10.01
CA LEU A 23 4.51 -0.74 -8.68
C LEU A 23 3.93 -1.60 -7.57
N LEU A 24 2.69 -2.06 -7.74
CA LEU A 24 2.01 -2.90 -6.76
C LEU A 24 2.74 -4.24 -6.57
N ASN A 25 3.15 -4.90 -7.65
CA ASN A 25 3.88 -6.16 -7.55
C ASN A 25 5.23 -5.97 -6.86
N ALA A 26 6.00 -4.94 -7.22
CA ALA A 26 7.27 -4.66 -6.56
C ALA A 26 7.10 -4.37 -5.05
N PHE A 27 6.01 -3.70 -4.67
CA PHE A 27 5.66 -3.54 -3.26
C PHE A 27 5.33 -4.89 -2.61
N LEU A 28 4.47 -5.69 -3.22
CA LEU A 28 4.05 -6.99 -2.68
C LEU A 28 5.21 -7.99 -2.58
N ASP A 29 6.17 -7.97 -3.49
CA ASP A 29 7.39 -8.78 -3.44
C ASP A 29 8.18 -8.58 -2.14
N CYS A 30 8.01 -7.44 -1.48
CA CYS A 30 8.63 -7.11 -0.18
C CYS A 30 7.66 -7.21 1.02
N HIS A 31 6.38 -7.54 0.78
CA HIS A 31 5.31 -7.57 1.79
C HIS A 31 4.34 -8.72 1.49
N GLN A 32 4.82 -9.96 1.56
CA GLN A 32 4.03 -11.17 1.36
C GLN A 32 3.25 -11.55 2.63
N ASN A 33 3.81 -11.28 3.80
CA ASN A 33 3.22 -11.63 5.08
C ASN A 33 2.06 -10.68 5.45
N PRO A 34 0.85 -11.20 5.75
CA PRO A 34 -0.28 -10.36 6.14
C PRO A 34 -0.06 -9.50 7.37
N LEU A 35 0.74 -9.96 8.33
CA LEU A 35 1.13 -9.18 9.50
C LEU A 35 1.94 -7.94 9.07
N ASN A 36 2.89 -8.10 8.15
CA ASN A 36 3.70 -6.99 7.65
C ASN A 36 2.81 -5.96 6.93
N GLN A 37 1.94 -6.42 6.04
CA GLN A 37 0.98 -5.56 5.34
C GLN A 37 0.09 -4.76 6.30
N SER A 38 -0.42 -5.40 7.37
CA SER A 38 -1.24 -4.71 8.38
C SER A 38 -0.45 -3.70 9.21
N LEU A 39 0.77 -4.03 9.62
CA LEU A 39 1.64 -3.09 10.34
C LEU A 39 2.03 -1.91 9.44
N HIS A 40 2.23 -2.12 8.14
CA HIS A 40 2.44 -1.04 7.16
C HIS A 40 1.21 -0.19 6.95
N LEU A 41 0.01 -0.78 6.94
CA LEU A 41 -1.23 -0.01 6.91
C LEU A 41 -1.26 0.96 8.10
N ILE A 42 -1.14 0.44 9.33
CA ILE A 42 -1.22 1.23 10.56
C ILE A 42 -0.14 2.31 10.58
N SER A 43 1.12 1.93 10.35
CA SER A 43 2.25 2.87 10.40
C SER A 43 2.17 3.95 9.32
N THR A 44 1.70 3.63 8.11
CA THR A 44 1.50 4.60 7.04
C THR A 44 0.38 5.58 7.38
N GLN A 45 -0.76 5.09 7.90
CA GLN A 45 -1.84 5.97 8.35
C GLN A 45 -1.35 6.89 9.48
N LEU A 46 -0.64 6.36 10.47
CA LEU A 46 -0.09 7.12 11.59
C LEU A 46 0.87 8.21 11.11
N ARG A 47 1.77 7.90 10.17
CA ARG A 47 2.71 8.87 9.60
C ARG A 47 1.99 10.00 8.89
N LEU A 48 1.01 9.69 8.04
CA LEU A 48 0.27 10.70 7.30
C LEU A 48 -0.59 11.55 8.23
N TRP A 49 -1.26 10.95 9.21
CA TRP A 49 -1.97 11.68 10.25
C TRP A 49 -1.04 12.63 11.01
N ALA A 50 0.17 12.20 11.39
CA ALA A 50 1.14 13.03 12.08
C ALA A 50 1.56 14.25 11.24
N VAL A 51 1.87 14.07 9.96
CA VAL A 51 2.21 15.16 9.04
C VAL A 51 1.04 16.14 8.88
N LEU A 52 -0.17 15.63 8.63
CA LEU A 52 -1.38 16.45 8.49
C LEU A 52 -1.72 17.21 9.77
N SER A 53 -1.47 16.59 10.93
CA SER A 53 -1.65 17.20 12.23
C SER A 53 -0.69 18.37 12.45
N LEU A 54 0.60 18.20 12.09
CA LEU A 54 1.58 19.30 12.13
C LEU A 54 1.16 20.49 11.26
N ILE A 55 0.61 20.22 10.08
CA ILE A 55 0.08 21.27 9.19
C ILE A 55 -1.16 21.93 9.83
N SER A 56 -2.04 21.14 10.46
CA SER A 56 -3.29 21.65 11.04
C SER A 56 -3.06 22.59 12.22
N LEU A 57 -1.95 22.41 12.96
CA LEU A 57 -1.52 23.35 14.00
C LEU A 57 -1.27 24.76 13.46
N GLY A 58 -0.88 24.88 12.20
CA GLY A 58 -0.74 26.16 11.50
C GLY A 58 -2.02 26.60 10.81
N SER A 59 -2.68 25.70 10.07
CA SER A 59 -3.90 26.02 9.33
C SER A 59 -4.69 24.79 8.91
N ASN A 60 -5.94 24.69 9.36
CA ASN A 60 -6.90 23.67 8.90
C ASN A 60 -7.13 23.74 7.38
N TYR A 61 -7.17 24.95 6.81
CA TYR A 61 -7.33 25.13 5.37
C TYR A 61 -6.12 24.59 4.59
N ALA A 62 -4.90 24.77 5.11
CA ALA A 62 -3.71 24.20 4.50
C ALA A 62 -3.75 22.66 4.55
N THR A 63 -4.20 22.06 5.64
CA THR A 63 -4.38 20.60 5.76
C THR A 63 -5.37 20.06 4.73
N ILE A 64 -6.54 20.71 4.60
CA ILE A 64 -7.56 20.33 3.60
C ILE A 64 -7.00 20.49 2.18
N ALA A 65 -6.34 21.61 1.89
CA ALA A 65 -5.79 21.89 0.57
C ALA A 65 -4.72 20.85 0.19
N ILE A 66 -3.78 20.53 1.08
CA ILE A 66 -2.73 19.54 0.83
C ILE A 66 -3.33 18.14 0.62
N GLY A 67 -4.28 17.72 1.47
CA GLY A 67 -4.98 16.44 1.29
C GLY A 67 -5.72 16.36 -0.06
N THR A 68 -6.40 17.44 -0.44
CA THR A 68 -7.12 17.55 -1.73
C THR A 68 -6.17 17.51 -2.92
N LEU A 69 -5.09 18.30 -2.88
CA LEU A 69 -4.08 18.33 -3.94
C LEU A 69 -3.41 16.96 -4.10
N TYR A 70 -3.14 16.26 -3.00
CA TYR A 70 -2.59 14.91 -3.05
C TYR A 70 -3.52 13.95 -3.81
N VAL A 71 -4.81 13.87 -3.43
CA VAL A 71 -5.74 12.93 -4.10
C VAL A 71 -6.02 13.31 -5.54
N LEU A 72 -6.09 14.61 -5.86
CA LEU A 72 -6.20 15.10 -7.25
C LEU A 72 -4.96 14.75 -8.07
N SER A 73 -3.77 14.83 -7.49
CA SER A 73 -2.53 14.47 -8.18
C SER A 73 -2.48 12.99 -8.60
N LEU A 74 -3.23 12.13 -7.91
CA LEU A 74 -3.37 10.70 -8.20
C LEU A 74 -4.44 10.40 -9.26
N TRP A 75 -5.26 11.39 -9.63
CA TRP A 75 -6.30 11.22 -10.64
C TRP A 75 -5.72 10.74 -11.97
N GLY A 76 -6.29 9.66 -12.50
CA GLY A 76 -5.83 9.06 -13.74
C GLY A 76 -4.45 8.38 -13.69
N LYS A 77 -3.84 8.22 -12.50
CA LYS A 77 -2.64 7.39 -12.26
C LYS A 77 -2.98 6.05 -11.62
N LEU A 78 -4.07 6.00 -10.85
CA LEU A 78 -4.56 4.79 -10.18
C LEU A 78 -5.80 4.23 -10.90
N PRO A 79 -6.10 2.92 -10.76
CA PRO A 79 -7.42 2.40 -11.06
C PRO A 79 -8.50 3.16 -10.28
N THR A 80 -9.64 3.44 -10.90
CA THR A 80 -10.71 4.28 -10.29
C THR A 80 -11.11 3.82 -8.89
N ARG A 81 -11.25 2.50 -8.68
CA ARG A 81 -11.56 1.92 -7.37
C ARG A 81 -10.50 2.27 -6.32
N MET A 82 -9.22 2.17 -6.66
CA MET A 82 -8.12 2.52 -5.75
C MET A 82 -8.05 4.02 -5.49
N TRP A 83 -8.35 4.84 -6.50
CA TRP A 83 -8.42 6.29 -6.33
C TRP A 83 -9.53 6.69 -5.34
N VAL A 84 -10.73 6.09 -5.44
CA VAL A 84 -11.84 6.33 -4.50
C VAL A 84 -11.46 5.92 -3.08
N ILE A 85 -10.92 4.70 -2.90
CA ILE A 85 -10.49 4.19 -1.59
C ILE A 85 -9.43 5.12 -0.97
N THR A 86 -8.43 5.51 -1.74
CA THR A 86 -7.38 6.45 -1.30
C THR A 86 -7.95 7.81 -0.93
N THR A 87 -8.95 8.29 -1.68
CA THR A 87 -9.64 9.56 -1.41
C THR A 87 -10.38 9.51 -0.08
N VAL A 88 -11.12 8.43 0.18
CA VAL A 88 -11.82 8.23 1.45
C VAL A 88 -10.83 8.13 2.61
N ALA A 89 -9.77 7.34 2.48
CA ALA A 89 -8.73 7.23 3.51
C ALA A 89 -8.08 8.58 3.82
N MET A 90 -7.70 9.35 2.79
CA MET A 90 -7.13 10.69 2.98
C MET A 90 -8.12 11.66 3.63
N ALA A 91 -9.40 11.64 3.23
CA ALA A 91 -10.43 12.48 3.86
C ALA A 91 -10.60 12.16 5.35
N ILE A 92 -10.57 10.88 5.73
CA ILE A 92 -10.59 10.45 7.14
C ILE A 92 -9.35 10.98 7.87
N LEU A 93 -8.16 10.84 7.30
CA LEU A 93 -6.92 11.34 7.93
C LEU A 93 -6.93 12.86 8.12
N VAL A 94 -7.38 13.62 7.12
CA VAL A 94 -7.56 15.08 7.21
C VAL A 94 -8.55 15.44 8.31
N TYR A 95 -9.70 14.75 8.35
CA TYR A 95 -10.70 14.94 9.39
C TYR A 95 -10.12 14.66 10.78
N LEU A 96 -9.42 13.54 10.97
CA LEU A 96 -8.82 13.17 12.26
C LEU A 96 -7.71 14.14 12.68
N ALA A 97 -6.89 14.63 11.75
CA ALA A 97 -5.85 15.61 12.05
C ALA A 97 -6.46 16.91 12.61
N ILE A 98 -7.57 17.37 12.02
CA ILE A 98 -8.28 18.57 12.46
C ILE A 98 -9.05 18.30 13.74
N ALA A 99 -9.86 17.23 13.80
CA ALA A 99 -10.79 16.99 14.89
C ALA A 99 -10.12 16.58 16.22
N ILE A 100 -9.01 15.84 16.18
CA ILE A 100 -8.30 15.41 17.39
C ILE A 100 -7.52 16.58 18.03
N HIS A 101 -7.10 17.57 17.23
CA HIS A 101 -6.25 18.67 17.67
C HIS A 101 -5.05 18.22 18.52
N PRO A 102 -4.21 17.30 18.04
CA PRO A 102 -3.09 16.78 18.83
C PRO A 102 -2.09 17.89 19.13
N SER A 103 -1.43 17.83 20.30
CA SER A 103 -0.34 18.75 20.61
C SER A 103 0.84 18.58 19.66
N LEU A 104 1.64 19.64 19.51
CA LEU A 104 2.88 19.59 18.71
C LEU A 104 3.78 18.40 19.12
N ALA A 105 3.88 18.13 20.42
CA ALA A 105 4.66 17.01 20.94
C ALA A 105 4.14 15.66 20.44
N ILE A 106 2.82 15.42 20.49
CA ILE A 106 2.22 14.17 20.03
C ILE A 106 2.43 14.00 18.52
N ALA A 107 2.18 15.06 17.74
CA ALA A 107 2.35 15.02 16.29
C ALA A 107 3.82 14.77 15.88
N LEU A 108 4.78 15.39 16.57
CA LEU A 108 6.21 15.15 16.33
C LEU A 108 6.65 13.75 16.75
N LEU A 109 6.17 13.22 17.89
CA LEU A 109 6.51 11.87 18.36
C LEU A 109 5.91 10.77 17.48
N ALA A 110 4.75 11.00 16.87
CA ALA A 110 4.13 10.04 15.98
C ALA A 110 4.95 9.76 14.71
N LEU A 111 5.77 10.71 14.25
CA LEU A 111 6.65 10.53 13.09
C LEU A 111 7.71 9.43 13.30
N PRO A 112 8.64 9.52 14.28
CA PRO A 112 9.63 8.47 14.52
C PRO A 112 8.97 7.16 14.97
N VAL A 113 7.86 7.19 15.71
CA VAL A 113 7.12 5.97 16.06
C VAL A 113 6.59 5.26 14.82
N SER A 114 5.95 5.99 13.90
CA SER A 114 5.49 5.41 12.63
C SER A 114 6.63 4.86 11.78
N TYR A 115 7.80 5.49 11.81
CA TYR A 115 9.00 5.00 11.13
C TYR A 115 9.56 3.74 11.77
N GLY A 116 9.69 3.72 13.09
CA GLY A 116 10.08 2.54 13.86
C GLY A 116 9.15 1.36 13.63
N LEU A 117 7.83 1.59 13.57
CA LEU A 117 6.84 0.55 13.29
C LEU A 117 7.02 -0.09 11.91
N GLN A 118 7.38 0.67 10.88
CA GLN A 118 7.69 0.10 9.55
C GLN A 118 8.92 -0.80 9.60
N GLY A 119 9.98 -0.36 10.28
CA GLY A 119 11.18 -1.19 10.47
C GLY A 119 10.89 -2.44 11.30
N ALA A 120 10.13 -2.31 12.39
CA ALA A 120 9.71 -3.42 13.24
C ALA A 120 8.87 -4.44 12.48
N ALA A 121 7.99 -4.00 11.58
CA ALA A 121 7.18 -4.90 10.76
C ALA A 121 8.06 -5.86 9.93
N HIS A 122 9.06 -5.33 9.25
CA HIS A 122 10.02 -6.12 8.49
C HIS A 122 10.89 -7.02 9.36
N LEU A 123 11.34 -6.52 10.53
CA LEU A 123 12.11 -7.33 11.47
C LEU A 123 11.31 -8.52 12.02
N LEU A 124 10.03 -8.31 12.34
CA LEU A 124 9.14 -9.35 12.87
C LEU A 124 8.78 -10.41 11.84
N THR A 125 8.65 -10.04 10.56
CA THR A 125 8.28 -10.99 9.49
C THR A 125 9.46 -11.56 8.71
N GLY A 126 10.67 -11.03 8.92
CA GLY A 126 11.88 -11.45 8.21
C GLY A 126 11.92 -11.02 6.74
N GLU A 127 11.07 -10.06 6.35
CA GLU A 127 10.94 -9.61 4.96
C GLU A 127 11.83 -8.40 4.67
N VAL A 128 12.39 -8.36 3.47
CA VAL A 128 13.21 -7.23 3.02
C VAL A 128 12.37 -5.95 2.89
N THR A 129 12.98 -4.80 3.21
CA THR A 129 12.31 -3.51 3.00
C THR A 129 12.28 -3.17 1.51
N TYR A 130 11.17 -2.63 1.00
CA TYR A 130 11.16 -2.16 -0.39
C TYR A 130 12.23 -1.09 -0.64
N GLN A 131 12.51 -0.26 0.38
CA GLN A 131 13.58 0.73 0.33
C GLN A 131 14.96 0.12 0.05
N SER A 132 15.28 -1.01 0.69
CA SER A 132 16.58 -1.69 0.48
C SER A 132 16.79 -2.19 -0.96
N THR A 133 15.73 -2.40 -1.74
CA THR A 133 15.85 -2.92 -3.11
C THR A 133 16.41 -1.91 -4.12
N TYR A 134 16.26 -0.61 -3.84
CA TYR A 134 16.73 0.47 -4.72
C TYR A 134 17.78 1.38 -4.08
N MET A 135 18.07 1.20 -2.78
CA MET A 135 19.18 1.89 -2.12
C MET A 135 20.51 1.48 -2.78
N GLY A 136 21.30 2.47 -3.17
CA GLY A 136 22.57 2.25 -3.89
C GLY A 136 22.46 2.28 -5.42
N GLN A 137 21.25 2.36 -5.99
CA GLN A 137 21.07 2.59 -7.41
C GLN A 137 21.23 4.09 -7.76
N GLY A 138 21.67 4.41 -8.98
CA GLY A 138 21.96 5.80 -9.39
C GLY A 138 20.75 6.77 -9.31
N ASN A 139 19.53 6.24 -9.33
CA ASN A 139 18.26 6.97 -9.27
C ASN A 139 17.48 6.68 -7.97
N TRP A 140 18.16 6.24 -6.90
CA TRP A 140 17.52 5.84 -5.63
C TRP A 140 16.58 6.90 -5.04
N LEU A 141 16.91 8.20 -5.17
CA LEU A 141 16.10 9.29 -4.65
C LEU A 141 14.75 9.39 -5.37
N TRP A 142 14.75 9.17 -6.69
CA TRP A 142 13.54 9.14 -7.48
C TRP A 142 12.65 7.96 -7.09
N HIS A 143 13.23 6.77 -6.89
CA HIS A 143 12.51 5.61 -6.37
C HIS A 143 11.93 5.87 -4.98
N TRP A 144 12.68 6.53 -4.10
CA TRP A 144 12.22 6.91 -2.78
C TRP A 144 11.03 7.90 -2.84
N LEU A 145 11.08 8.90 -3.72
CA LEU A 145 9.98 9.84 -3.94
C LEU A 145 8.73 9.13 -4.51
N GLN A 146 8.91 8.27 -5.51
CA GLN A 146 7.83 7.49 -6.08
C GLN A 146 7.19 6.58 -5.03
N HIS A 147 8.00 5.86 -4.25
CA HIS A 147 7.53 4.99 -3.18
C HIS A 147 6.74 5.80 -2.13
N SER A 148 7.28 6.91 -1.66
CA SER A 148 6.60 7.79 -0.68
C SER A 148 5.27 8.33 -1.23
N TYR A 149 5.25 8.73 -2.50
CA TYR A 149 4.07 9.26 -3.17
C TYR A 149 2.94 8.24 -3.32
N TYR A 150 3.27 6.99 -3.68
CA TYR A 150 2.31 5.91 -3.85
C TYR A 150 2.10 5.05 -2.59
N LEU A 151 2.73 5.38 -1.46
CA LEU A 151 2.69 4.52 -0.28
C LEU A 151 1.26 4.27 0.22
N LEU A 152 0.43 5.32 0.35
CA LEU A 152 -0.95 5.19 0.80
C LEU A 152 -1.79 4.25 -0.09
N PRO A 153 -1.89 4.45 -1.41
CA PRO A 153 -2.64 3.53 -2.26
C PRO A 153 -2.04 2.12 -2.28
N LEU A 154 -0.71 1.97 -2.15
CA LEU A 154 -0.04 0.67 -2.12
C LEU A 154 -0.42 -0.14 -0.88
N VAL A 155 -0.39 0.46 0.33
CA VAL A 155 -0.76 -0.26 1.57
C VAL A 155 -2.27 -0.55 1.66
N LEU A 156 -3.11 0.20 0.94
CA LEU A 156 -4.55 -0.04 0.86
C LEU A 156 -4.93 -1.13 -0.16
N ALA A 157 -4.09 -1.38 -1.16
CA ALA A 157 -4.39 -2.29 -2.25
C ALA A 157 -4.60 -3.76 -1.82
N PRO A 158 -3.81 -4.32 -0.88
CA PRO A 158 -4.05 -5.67 -0.38
C PRO A 158 -5.42 -5.81 0.29
N ILE A 159 -5.85 -4.81 1.06
CA ILE A 159 -7.14 -4.82 1.78
C ILE A 159 -8.31 -4.60 0.82
N ALA A 160 -8.12 -3.77 -0.20
CA ALA A 160 -9.11 -3.54 -1.25
C ALA A 160 -9.34 -4.80 -2.11
N SER A 161 -8.34 -5.67 -2.19
CA SER A 161 -8.43 -6.98 -2.83
C SER A 161 -9.03 -7.94 -1.80
N THR A 162 -10.23 -8.47 -2.06
CA THR A 162 -11.06 -9.28 -1.12
C THR A 162 -10.41 -10.55 -0.53
N LYS A 163 -9.12 -10.76 -0.76
CA LYS A 163 -8.30 -11.85 -0.19
C LYS A 163 -7.70 -11.52 1.18
N PHE A 164 -7.85 -10.28 1.66
CA PHE A 164 -7.22 -9.82 2.89
C PHE A 164 -8.25 -9.35 3.92
N THR A 165 -8.21 -9.92 5.12
CA THR A 165 -8.94 -9.42 6.30
C THR A 165 -7.96 -9.26 7.47
N LEU A 166 -8.18 -8.33 8.40
CA LEU A 166 -7.31 -8.23 9.59
C LEU A 166 -7.31 -9.55 10.41
N LEU A 167 -8.39 -10.34 10.29
CA LEU A 167 -8.49 -11.67 10.88
C LEU A 167 -7.55 -12.69 10.21
N THR A 168 -7.25 -12.55 8.90
CA THR A 168 -6.25 -13.40 8.23
C THR A 168 -4.83 -13.24 8.78
N CYS A 169 -4.53 -12.18 9.55
CA CYS A 169 -3.24 -12.05 10.26
C CYS A 169 -3.06 -13.06 11.41
N PHE A 170 -4.17 -13.57 11.96
CA PHE A 170 -4.16 -14.52 13.08
C PHE A 170 -4.63 -15.92 12.71
N VAL A 171 -5.10 -16.10 11.47
CA VAL A 171 -5.43 -17.42 10.92
C VAL A 171 -4.19 -17.97 10.25
N ALA A 172 -3.69 -19.11 10.75
CA ALA A 172 -2.65 -19.88 10.07
C ALA A 172 -3.14 -20.20 8.66
N HIS A 173 -2.43 -19.71 7.65
CA HIS A 173 -2.69 -20.12 6.27
C HIS A 173 -1.89 -21.39 6.07
N ASP A 174 -2.59 -22.53 6.00
CA ASP A 174 -1.99 -23.73 5.43
C ASP A 174 -1.61 -23.40 4.00
N THR A 175 -0.32 -23.24 3.78
CA THR A 175 0.25 -23.05 2.46
C THR A 175 -0.14 -24.26 1.62
N VAL A 176 -1.11 -24.11 0.72
CA VAL A 176 -1.36 -25.13 -0.30
C VAL A 176 -0.15 -25.12 -1.20
N MET A 177 0.78 -26.03 -0.93
CA MET A 177 1.96 -26.24 -1.77
C MET A 177 1.46 -26.85 -3.08
N ASP A 178 1.60 -26.11 -4.19
CA ASP A 178 1.44 -26.68 -5.52
C ASP A 178 2.58 -27.67 -5.79
N THR A 179 2.41 -28.90 -5.31
CA THR A 179 3.31 -30.01 -5.65
C THR A 179 2.81 -30.68 -6.91
N LYS A 180 3.71 -30.90 -7.88
CA LYS A 180 3.42 -31.81 -8.99
C LYS A 180 3.58 -33.23 -8.46
N LEU A 181 2.49 -34.00 -8.49
CA LEU A 181 2.52 -35.44 -8.25
C LEU A 181 3.43 -36.05 -9.32
N LYS A 182 4.61 -36.54 -8.91
CA LYS A 182 5.61 -37.10 -9.83
C LYS A 182 5.74 -38.61 -9.69
N LEU A 183 5.31 -39.17 -8.57
CA LEU A 183 5.44 -40.59 -8.27
C LEU A 183 4.07 -41.26 -8.36
N ASP A 184 4.04 -42.50 -8.87
CA ASP A 184 2.81 -43.29 -8.98
C ASP A 184 2.13 -43.51 -7.62
N ARG A 185 2.90 -43.49 -6.53
CA ARG A 185 2.38 -43.56 -5.15
C ARG A 185 1.53 -42.34 -4.78
N ASP A 186 1.91 -41.14 -5.25
CA ASP A 186 1.22 -39.90 -4.89
C ASP A 186 -0.15 -39.83 -5.62
N LEU A 187 -0.25 -40.50 -6.79
CA LEU A 187 -1.51 -40.69 -7.51
C LEU A 187 -2.42 -41.73 -6.83
N GLN A 188 -1.86 -42.75 -6.17
CA GLN A 188 -2.65 -43.69 -5.35
C GLN A 188 -3.22 -43.00 -4.12
N ASP A 189 -2.44 -42.17 -3.43
CA ASP A 189 -2.91 -41.38 -2.28
C ASP A 189 -4.00 -40.36 -2.68
N LEU A 190 -3.99 -39.87 -3.92
CA LEU A 190 -5.07 -39.00 -4.42
C LEU A 190 -6.42 -39.74 -4.52
N ASN A 191 -6.39 -41.04 -4.78
CA ASN A 191 -7.60 -41.86 -4.91
C ASN A 191 -8.23 -42.21 -3.56
N THR A 192 -7.51 -42.05 -2.44
CA THR A 192 -8.04 -42.31 -1.09
C THR A 192 -8.70 -41.07 -0.45
N ILE A 193 -8.53 -39.89 -1.05
CA ILE A 193 -9.11 -38.62 -0.58
C ILE A 193 -10.52 -38.37 -1.19
N ARG A 194 -10.94 -39.19 -2.16
CA ARG A 194 -12.29 -39.17 -2.73
C ARG A 194 -13.25 -40.00 -1.88
N ASP A 195 -13.59 -39.51 -0.69
CA ASP A 195 -14.78 -39.89 0.09
C ASP A 195 -15.36 -38.65 0.79
#